data_AF-A0A939U9A1-F1
#
_entry.id   AF-A0A939U9A1-F1
#
_cell.length_a   1.000
_cell.length_b   1.000
_cell.length_c   1.000
_cell.angle_alpha   90.00
_cell.angle_beta   90.00
_cell.angle_gamma   90.00
#
_symmetry.space_group_name_H-M   'P 1'
#
loop_
_entity.id
_entity.type
_entity.pdbx_description
1 polymer ?
#
loop_
_entity_poly.entity_id
_entity_poly.type
_entity_poly.pdbx_seq_one_letter_code
_entity_poly.pdbx_strand_id
1 'polypeptide(L)'
;MEQFNEQEQNRRNALTALRELGINPYPAPLYPVNATAAGIEAGFDREAASQEGFDPTAGPYADVCIAGRIMSRRIMGAASFGEIQDSTGRIQ
;
A
#
# COMPACT_ATOMS: atom_id res chain seq x y z
N MET A 1 -17.30 -7.41 -31.77
CA MET A 1 -16.07 -7.19 -30.98
C MET A 1 -16.36 -6.06 -30.02
N GLU A 2 -16.32 -6.33 -28.73
CA GLU A 2 -16.52 -5.33 -27.69
C GLU A 2 -15.32 -4.37 -27.71
N GLN A 3 -15.58 -3.09 -27.99
CA GLN A 3 -14.54 -2.07 -28.00
C GLN A 3 -14.34 -1.59 -26.56
N PHE A 4 -13.31 -2.12 -25.90
CA PHE A 4 -12.97 -1.71 -24.54
C PHE A 4 -12.54 -0.26 -24.49
N ASN A 5 -12.87 0.44 -23.41
CA ASN A 5 -12.35 1.78 -23.17
C ASN A 5 -10.83 1.72 -22.89
N GLU A 6 -10.12 2.81 -23.12
CA GLU A 6 -8.67 2.94 -22.91
C GLU A 6 -8.25 2.47 -21.50
N GLN A 7 -9.02 2.84 -20.47
CA GLN A 7 -8.73 2.44 -19.10
C GLN A 7 -8.78 0.90 -18.92
N GLU A 8 -9.74 0.23 -19.56
CA GLU A 8 -9.87 -1.22 -19.49
C GLU A 8 -8.74 -1.91 -20.25
N GLN A 9 -8.39 -1.38 -21.43
CA GLN A 9 -7.25 -1.86 -22.21
C GLN A 9 -5.96 -1.76 -21.39
N ASN A 10 -5.72 -0.62 -20.73
CA ASN A 10 -4.55 -0.41 -19.87
C ASN A 10 -4.51 -1.41 -18.70
N ARG A 11 -5.65 -1.70 -18.05
CA ARG A 11 -5.69 -2.69 -16.95
C ARG A 11 -5.46 -4.12 -17.45
N ARG A 12 -5.96 -4.47 -18.63
CA ARG A 12 -5.72 -5.79 -19.25
C ARG A 12 -4.26 -5.95 -19.65
N ASN A 13 -3.64 -4.93 -20.23
CA ASN A 13 -2.23 -4.94 -20.58
C ASN A 13 -1.35 -5.09 -19.33
N ALA A 14 -1.67 -4.36 -18.25
CA ALA A 14 -0.98 -4.51 -16.96
C ALA A 14 -1.13 -5.93 -16.38
N LEU A 15 -2.31 -6.55 -16.51
CA LEU A 15 -2.52 -7.94 -16.08
C LEU A 15 -1.64 -8.92 -16.86
N THR A 16 -1.54 -8.75 -18.18
CA THR A 16 -0.66 -9.57 -19.03
C THR A 16 0.80 -9.40 -18.64
N ALA A 17 1.27 -8.15 -18.46
CA ALA A 17 2.63 -7.86 -18.05
C ALA A 17 2.99 -8.49 -16.69
N LEU A 18 2.07 -8.49 -15.71
CA LEU A 18 2.29 -9.18 -14.44
C LEU A 18 2.52 -10.68 -14.63
N ARG A 19 1.74 -11.32 -15.50
CA ARG A 19 1.88 -12.75 -15.79
C ARG A 19 3.17 -13.07 -16.53
N GLU A 20 3.61 -12.21 -17.45
CA GLU A 20 4.89 -12.34 -18.16
C GLU A 20 6.09 -12.22 -17.20
N LEU A 21 5.95 -11.44 -16.13
CA LEU A 21 6.92 -11.38 -15.03
C LEU A 21 6.87 -12.61 -14.09
N GLY A 22 6.01 -13.59 -14.37
CA GLY A 22 5.83 -14.78 -13.54
C GLY A 22 5.03 -14.52 -12.26
N ILE A 23 4.43 -13.34 -12.10
CA ILE A 23 3.60 -12.99 -10.95
C ILE A 23 2.18 -13.48 -11.25
N ASN A 24 1.63 -14.37 -10.41
CA ASN A 24 0.22 -14.74 -10.50
C ASN A 24 -0.64 -13.84 -9.60
N PRO A 25 -1.39 -12.87 -10.15
CA PRO A 25 -2.18 -11.95 -9.34
C PRO A 25 -3.45 -12.59 -8.77
N TYR A 26 -3.92 -13.72 -9.31
CA TYR A 26 -5.17 -14.36 -8.88
C TYR A 26 -5.10 -15.89 -8.94
N PRO A 27 -5.24 -16.61 -7.81
CA PRO A 27 -5.32 -16.09 -6.45
C PRO A 27 -3.96 -15.53 -6.00
N ALA A 28 -3.97 -14.38 -5.34
CA ALA A 28 -2.77 -13.82 -4.74
C ALA A 28 -2.31 -14.70 -3.55
N PRO A 29 -1.00 -14.87 -3.33
CA PRO A 29 -0.50 -15.52 -2.12
C PRO A 29 -0.92 -14.75 -0.86
N LEU A 30 -1.06 -15.46 0.25
CA LEU A 30 -1.35 -14.83 1.54
C LEU A 30 -0.21 -13.86 1.89
N TYR A 31 -0.59 -12.63 2.23
CA TYR A 31 0.34 -11.59 2.65
C TYR A 31 0.36 -11.50 4.18
N PRO A 32 1.55 -11.43 4.83
CA PRO A 32 1.67 -11.51 6.29
C PRO A 32 1.34 -10.17 6.97
N VAL A 33 0.07 -9.77 6.91
CA VAL A 33 -0.44 -8.54 7.54
C VAL A 33 -0.33 -8.64 9.07
N ASN A 34 0.33 -7.68 9.70
CA ASN A 34 0.52 -7.61 11.15
C ASN A 34 -0.12 -6.39 11.81
N ALA A 35 -0.55 -5.41 11.01
CA ALA A 35 -1.08 -4.14 11.49
C ALA A 35 -2.29 -3.68 10.68
N THR A 36 -3.09 -2.78 11.25
CA THR A 36 -4.24 -2.14 10.60
C THR A 36 -4.06 -0.63 10.59
N ALA A 37 -4.63 0.07 9.61
CA ALA A 37 -4.53 1.51 9.45
C ALA A 37 -4.98 2.24 10.73
N ALA A 38 -6.15 1.88 11.27
CA ALA A 38 -6.65 2.48 12.50
C ALA A 38 -5.79 2.13 13.72
N GLY A 39 -5.25 0.90 13.79
CA GLY A 39 -4.38 0.47 14.88
C GLY A 39 -3.05 1.21 14.91
N ILE A 40 -2.47 1.49 13.74
CA ILE A 40 -1.27 2.32 13.63
C ILE A 40 -1.61 3.76 14.01
N GLU A 41 -2.69 4.31 13.47
CA GLU A 41 -3.08 5.70 13.73
C GLU A 41 -3.32 5.99 15.21
N ALA A 42 -3.93 5.04 15.94
CA ALA A 42 -4.24 5.19 17.35
C ALA A 42 -3.04 4.94 18.28
N GLY A 43 -2.14 4.02 17.91
CA GLY A 43 -1.02 3.63 18.78
C GLY A 43 0.31 4.33 18.47
N PHE A 44 0.44 4.99 17.31
CA PHE A 44 1.64 5.73 16.97
C PHE A 44 1.67 7.08 17.68
N ASP A 45 2.65 7.26 18.57
CA ASP A 45 2.82 8.51 19.31
C ASP A 45 3.39 9.61 18.42
N ARG A 46 2.50 10.48 17.95
CA ARG A 46 2.83 11.62 17.08
C ARG A 46 3.63 12.70 17.81
N GLU A 47 3.44 12.83 19.12
CA GLU A 47 4.14 13.83 19.93
C GLU A 47 5.60 13.40 20.11
N ALA A 48 5.82 12.13 20.47
CA ALA A 48 7.17 11.56 20.53
C ALA A 48 7.86 11.60 19.16
N ALA A 49 7.13 11.31 18.07
CA ALA A 49 7.67 11.35 16.71
C ALA A 49 8.14 12.75 16.26
N SER A 50 7.66 13.80 16.92
CA SER A 50 8.02 15.19 16.61
C SER A 50 9.22 15.70 17.41
N GLN A 51 9.73 14.91 18.37
CA GLN A 51 10.86 15.30 19.21
C GLN A 51 12.20 15.00 18.55
N GLU A 52 13.19 15.87 18.81
CA GLU A 52 14.56 15.63 18.39
C GLU A 52 15.10 14.36 19.10
N GLY A 53 15.61 13.42 18.31
CA GLY A 53 16.11 12.13 18.82
C GLY A 53 15.09 10.99 18.79
N PHE A 54 13.90 11.19 18.21
CA PHE A 54 12.98 10.09 17.93
C PHE A 54 13.61 9.10 16.95
N ASP A 55 13.69 7.84 17.37
CA ASP A 55 14.11 6.74 16.52
C ASP A 55 12.87 6.04 15.94
N PRO A 56 12.52 6.24 14.66
CA PRO A 56 11.37 5.59 14.03
C PRO A 56 11.55 4.08 13.88
N THR A 57 12.75 3.55 14.14
CA THR A 57 13.06 2.12 14.12
C THR A 57 12.97 1.47 15.50
N ALA A 58 12.70 2.26 16.54
CA ALA A 58 12.49 1.79 17.90
C ALA A 58 11.00 1.80 18.25
N GLY A 59 10.46 0.64 18.65
CA GLY A 59 9.10 0.53 19.19
C GLY A 59 8.19 -0.44 18.44
N PRO A 60 6.89 -0.48 18.81
CA PRO A 60 5.94 -1.49 18.33
C PRO A 60 5.58 -1.37 16.85
N TYR A 61 5.84 -0.21 16.22
CA TYR A 61 5.55 0.07 14.82
C TYR A 61 6.81 0.24 13.96
N ALA A 62 7.96 -0.25 14.43
CA ALA A 62 9.21 -0.24 13.66
C ALA A 62 9.15 -1.15 12.42
N ASP A 63 8.39 -2.24 12.49
CA ASP A 63 8.16 -3.18 11.38
C ASP A 63 6.66 -3.42 11.19
N VAL A 64 6.10 -2.80 10.16
CA VAL A 64 4.67 -2.86 9.85
C VAL A 64 4.42 -3.45 8.47
N CYS A 65 3.46 -4.36 8.41
CA CYS A 65 3.00 -5.01 7.20
C CYS A 65 1.47 -4.86 7.12
N ILE A 66 1.02 -4.14 6.08
CA ILE A 66 -0.39 -3.83 5.84
C ILE A 66 -0.80 -4.26 4.42
N ALA A 67 -2.09 -4.49 4.22
CA ALA A 67 -2.66 -4.75 2.90
C ALA A 67 -3.99 -4.01 2.73
N GLY A 68 -4.27 -3.53 1.52
CA GLY A 68 -5.49 -2.79 1.23
C GLY A 68 -5.62 -2.37 -0.22
N ARG A 69 -6.63 -1.56 -0.50
CA ARG A 69 -6.88 -0.96 -1.82
C ARG A 69 -6.07 0.32 -1.97
N ILE A 70 -5.32 0.45 -3.06
CA ILE A 70 -4.70 1.73 -3.43
C ILE A 70 -5.81 2.71 -3.82
N MET A 71 -5.93 3.80 -3.06
CA MET A 71 -6.93 4.86 -3.29
C MET A 71 -6.34 6.03 -4.07
N SER A 72 -5.14 6.46 -3.70
CA SER A 72 -4.42 7.52 -4.39
C SER A 72 -2.93 7.18 -4.52
N ARG A 73 -2.29 7.76 -5.53
CA ARG A 73 -0.84 7.65 -5.74
C ARG A 73 -0.33 8.96 -6.32
N ARG A 74 0.70 9.52 -5.68
CA ARG A 74 1.40 10.74 -6.10
C ARG A 74 2.83 10.36 -6.45
N ILE A 75 3.20 10.48 -7.72
CA ILE A 75 4.50 10.07 -8.22
C ILE A 75 5.38 11.31 -8.31
N MET A 76 6.53 11.30 -7.62
CA MET A 76 7.51 12.39 -7.55
C MET A 76 8.87 11.90 -8.06
N GLY A 77 8.89 11.40 -9.30
CA GLY A 77 10.11 10.85 -9.91
C GLY A 77 10.58 9.58 -9.20
N ALA A 78 11.72 9.66 -8.50
CA ALA A 78 12.30 8.54 -7.76
C ALA A 78 11.59 8.22 -6.44
N ALA A 79 10.76 9.13 -5.92
CA ALA A 79 9.93 8.93 -4.75
C ALA A 79 8.44 8.89 -5.14
N SER A 80 7.62 8.17 -4.38
CA SER A 80 6.18 8.14 -4.58
C SER A 80 5.48 7.99 -3.24
N PHE A 81 4.32 8.63 -3.13
CA PHE A 81 3.41 8.49 -1.99
C PHE A 81 2.15 7.79 -2.45
N GLY A 82 1.66 6.84 -1.68
CA GLY A 82 0.41 6.14 -1.95
C GLY A 82 -0.50 6.25 -0.74
N GLU A 83 -1.81 6.16 -0.96
CA GLU A 83 -2.77 6.00 0.14
C GLU A 83 -3.42 4.62 -0.01
N ILE A 84 -3.32 3.81 1.04
CA ILE A 84 -3.85 2.46 1.11
C ILE A 84 -5.05 2.47 2.06
N GLN A 85 -6.17 1.92 1.60
CA GLN A 85 -7.36 1.71 2.41
C GLN A 85 -7.49 0.23 2.78
N ASP A 86 -7.44 -0.09 4.07
CA ASP A 86 -7.78 -1.40 4.60
C ASP A 86 -9.24 -1.43 5.09
N SER A 87 -9.64 -2.49 5.81
CA SER A 87 -10.98 -2.60 6.39
C SER A 87 -11.28 -1.60 7.51
N THR A 88 -10.26 -0.98 8.09
CA THR A 88 -10.34 -0.15 9.29
C THR A 88 -10.20 1.33 9.00
N GLY A 89 -9.48 1.71 7.95
CA GLY A 89 -9.18 3.10 7.65
C GLY A 89 -8.30 3.30 6.42
N ARG A 90 -7.72 4.49 6.33
CA ARG A 90 -6.76 4.88 5.28
C ARG A 90 -5.44 5.28 5.92
N ILE A 91 -4.35 4.94 5.26
CA ILE A 91 -2.99 5.29 5.71
C ILE A 91 -2.11 5.58 4.49
N GLN A 92 -1.15 6.49 4.67
CA GLN A 92 -0.16 6.88 3.65
C GLN A 92 1.17 6.15 3.89
#